data_AF-E5ADG7-F1
#
_entry.id   AF-E5ADG7-F1
#
_cell.length_a   1.000
_cell.length_b   1.000
_cell.length_c   1.000
_cell.angle_alpha   90.00
_cell.angle_beta   90.00
_cell.angle_gamma   90.00
#
_symmetry.space_group_name_H-M   'P 1'
#
loop_
_entity.id
_entity.type
_entity.pdbx_description
1 polymer ?
#
loop_
_entity_poly.entity_id
_entity_poly.type
_entity_poly.pdbx_seq_one_letter_code
_entity_poly.pdbx_strand_id
1 'polypeptide(L)'
;MKTTAAFVLAAANLVAGHATFQSFVIDGKNQGHHFAVQTPSNGNNPIKDVTSTAMICNGGKPTADQVEVAAGSSVGMQWHHNDDGKGKPQAPPAFLGGYY
;
A
#
# COMPACT_ATOMS: atom_id res chain seq x y z
N MET A 1 24.77 27.68 -12.38
CA MET A 1 24.59 26.38 -13.08
C MET A 1 25.21 25.19 -12.34
N LYS A 2 26.37 25.32 -11.66
CA LYS A 2 26.97 24.20 -10.90
C LYS A 2 26.34 23.94 -9.53
N THR A 3 25.86 24.99 -8.85
CA THR A 3 25.20 24.88 -7.54
C THR A 3 23.82 24.24 -7.63
N THR A 4 23.05 24.54 -8.70
CA THR A 4 21.71 23.99 -8.93
C THR A 4 21.71 22.46 -9.09
N ALA A 5 22.74 21.90 -9.73
CA ALA A 5 22.86 20.45 -9.93
C ALA A 5 23.11 19.68 -8.62
N ALA A 6 23.85 20.28 -7.66
CA ALA A 6 24.14 19.66 -6.37
C ALA A 6 22.87 19.54 -5.49
N PHE A 7 21.96 20.53 -5.55
CA PHE A 7 20.69 20.48 -4.81
C PHE A 7 19.73 19.41 -5.37
N VAL A 8 19.66 19.23 -6.69
CA VAL A 8 18.81 18.20 -7.32
C VAL A 8 19.26 16.78 -6.95
N LEU A 9 20.57 16.53 -6.89
CA LEU A 9 21.10 15.22 -6.53
C LEU A 9 20.90 14.87 -5.05
N ALA A 10 20.94 15.87 -4.16
CA ALA A 10 20.64 15.69 -2.74
C ALA A 10 19.15 15.38 -2.48
N ALA A 11 18.24 16.00 -3.23
CA ALA A 11 16.80 15.79 -3.08
C ALA A 11 16.32 14.40 -3.54
N ALA A 12 17.07 13.72 -4.41
CA ALA A 12 16.71 12.38 -4.91
C ALA A 12 16.65 11.30 -3.81
N ASN A 13 17.30 11.51 -2.66
CA ASN A 13 17.28 10.58 -1.52
C ASN A 13 16.06 10.74 -0.60
N LEU A 14 15.18 11.72 -0.84
CA LEU A 14 14.06 12.04 0.05
C LEU A 14 12.77 11.24 -0.21
N VAL A 15 12.70 10.43 -1.28
CA VAL A 15 11.57 9.51 -1.52
C VAL A 15 11.76 8.23 -0.70
N ALA A 16 11.52 8.33 0.61
CA ALA A 16 11.32 7.16 1.47
C ALA A 16 9.82 6.82 1.49
N GLY A 17 9.31 6.26 0.40
CA GLY A 17 7.89 5.89 0.28
C GLY A 17 7.51 4.73 1.17
N HIS A 18 7.09 5.00 2.41
CA HIS A 18 6.50 4.01 3.31
C HIS A 18 5.00 3.93 3.04
N ALA A 19 4.52 2.71 2.78
CA ALA A 19 3.10 2.47 2.56
C ALA A 19 2.76 1.01 2.90
N THR A 20 1.55 0.80 3.40
CA THR A 20 0.99 -0.50 3.71
C THR A 20 -0.33 -0.67 2.99
N PHE A 21 -0.51 -1.80 2.31
CA PHE A 21 -1.80 -2.23 1.76
C PHE A 21 -2.76 -2.58 2.90
N GLN A 22 -3.96 -2.00 2.89
CA GLN A 22 -4.88 -2.10 4.03
C GLN A 22 -6.31 -2.52 3.67
N SER A 23 -6.76 -2.37 2.42
CA SER A 23 -8.13 -2.79 2.05
C SER A 23 -8.33 -2.94 0.55
N PHE A 24 -9.25 -3.85 0.19
CA PHE A 24 -9.72 -4.00 -1.19
C PHE A 24 -10.88 -3.04 -1.49
N VAL A 25 -11.00 -2.66 -2.77
CA VAL A 25 -12.14 -1.94 -3.32
C VAL A 25 -12.67 -2.73 -4.51
N ILE A 26 -13.88 -3.26 -4.44
CA ILE A 26 -14.48 -4.04 -5.53
C ILE A 26 -15.61 -3.20 -6.13
N ASP A 27 -15.53 -2.90 -7.43
CA ASP A 27 -16.51 -2.06 -8.14
C ASP A 27 -16.83 -0.75 -7.42
N GLY A 28 -15.77 -0.08 -6.93
CA GLY A 28 -15.86 1.18 -6.20
C GLY A 28 -16.28 1.05 -4.73
N LYS A 29 -16.64 -0.14 -4.25
CA LYS A 29 -17.02 -0.39 -2.85
C LYS A 29 -15.85 -0.89 -2.02
N ASN A 30 -15.49 -0.14 -0.98
CA ASN A 30 -14.50 -0.54 0.02
C ASN A 30 -14.99 -1.75 0.82
N GLN A 31 -14.15 -2.79 0.92
CA GLN A 31 -14.45 -4.05 1.60
C GLN A 31 -14.20 -4.02 3.12
N GLY A 32 -13.55 -2.96 3.62
CA GLY A 32 -13.26 -2.78 5.03
C GLY A 32 -11.77 -2.87 5.34
N HIS A 33 -11.38 -2.17 6.40
CA HIS A 33 -10.00 -2.09 6.86
C HIS A 33 -9.50 -3.44 7.39
N HIS A 34 -8.40 -3.94 6.82
CA HIS A 34 -7.79 -5.26 7.04
C HIS A 34 -8.69 -6.48 6.78
N PHE A 35 -9.85 -6.31 6.14
CA PHE A 35 -10.69 -7.43 5.74
C PHE A 35 -10.07 -8.17 4.55
N ALA A 36 -9.81 -9.47 4.75
CA ALA A 36 -9.10 -10.38 3.85
C ALA A 36 -7.67 -9.94 3.48
N VAL A 37 -7.03 -9.12 4.32
CA VAL A 37 -5.66 -8.63 4.10
C VAL A 37 -4.70 -9.33 5.06
N GLN A 38 -3.63 -9.92 4.51
CA GLN A 38 -2.52 -10.40 5.32
C GLN A 38 -1.64 -9.23 5.76
N THR A 39 -1.99 -8.61 6.88
CA THR A 39 -1.31 -7.41 7.39
C THR A 39 0.17 -7.69 7.69
N PRO A 40 1.10 -6.86 7.20
CA PRO A 40 2.53 -7.02 7.48
C PRO A 40 2.86 -6.93 8.97
N SER A 41 3.86 -7.71 9.40
CA SER A 41 4.33 -7.67 10.79
C SER A 41 5.40 -6.59 11.05
N ASN A 42 5.95 -5.99 9.99
CA ASN A 42 6.99 -4.95 10.03
C ASN A 42 6.44 -3.51 9.86
N GLY A 43 5.13 -3.32 10.01
CA GLY A 43 4.46 -2.03 9.83
C GLY A 43 4.46 -1.58 8.37
N ASN A 44 4.98 -0.37 8.11
CA ASN A 44 5.09 0.24 6.77
C ASN A 44 6.51 0.25 6.21
N ASN A 45 7.44 -0.47 6.85
CA ASN A 45 8.84 -0.52 6.43
C ASN A 45 8.99 -1.33 5.11
N PRO A 46 9.84 -0.88 4.18
CA PRO A 46 10.07 -1.60 2.94
C PRO A 46 10.86 -2.90 3.18
N ILE A 47 10.53 -3.93 2.42
CA ILE A 47 11.33 -5.15 2.32
C ILE A 47 12.51 -4.86 1.38
N LYS A 48 13.74 -5.13 1.83
CA LYS A 48 14.97 -4.80 1.09
C LYS A 48 15.68 -6.02 0.51
N ASP A 49 15.46 -7.19 1.11
CA ASP A 49 16.08 -8.44 0.68
C ASP A 49 15.11 -9.22 -0.20
N VAL A 50 15.42 -9.29 -1.50
CA VAL A 50 14.60 -9.98 -2.50
C VAL A 50 14.59 -11.51 -2.35
N THR A 51 15.49 -12.07 -1.53
CA THR A 51 15.57 -13.51 -1.28
C THR A 51 14.80 -13.95 -0.03
N SER A 52 14.34 -13.00 0.79
CA SER A 52 13.57 -13.27 1.99
C SER A 52 12.16 -13.80 1.67
N THR A 53 11.67 -14.73 2.50
CA THR A 53 10.26 -15.18 2.44
C THR A 53 9.26 -14.04 2.70
N ALA A 54 9.70 -12.95 3.33
CA ALA A 54 8.91 -11.75 3.48
C ALA A 54 8.52 -11.14 2.12
N MET A 55 9.27 -11.35 1.04
CA MET A 55 8.92 -10.81 -0.29
C MET A 55 7.58 -11.31 -0.85
N ILE A 56 7.04 -12.42 -0.33
CA ILE A 56 5.81 -13.03 -0.83
C ILE A 56 4.59 -12.23 -0.34
N CYS A 57 4.45 -12.08 0.98
CA CYS A 57 3.30 -11.40 1.63
C CYS A 57 3.72 -10.54 2.84
N ASN A 58 4.93 -10.00 2.84
CA ASN A 58 5.50 -9.15 3.90
C ASN A 58 5.45 -9.76 5.32
N GLY A 59 5.60 -11.09 5.40
CA GLY A 59 5.46 -11.85 6.65
C GLY A 59 4.07 -11.75 7.29
N GLY A 60 3.06 -11.36 6.51
CA GLY A 60 1.66 -11.35 6.92
C GLY A 60 1.17 -12.75 7.26
N LYS A 61 0.17 -12.82 8.14
CA LYS A 61 -0.44 -14.09 8.54
C LYS A 61 -1.71 -14.32 7.72
N PRO A 62 -1.99 -15.58 7.34
CA PRO A 62 -3.26 -15.93 6.71
C PRO A 62 -4.44 -15.49 7.56
N THR A 63 -5.48 -15.02 6.90
CA THR A 63 -6.75 -14.65 7.51
C THR A 63 -7.85 -15.62 7.04
N ALA A 64 -8.94 -15.74 7.79
CA ALA A 64 -10.03 -16.68 7.47
C ALA A 64 -11.11 -16.05 6.58
N ASP A 65 -11.18 -14.72 6.56
CA ASP A 65 -12.06 -13.92 5.73
C ASP A 65 -11.59 -13.84 4.28
N GLN A 66 -12.56 -13.65 3.38
CA GLN A 66 -12.34 -13.63 1.93
C GLN A 66 -13.17 -12.51 1.31
N VAL A 67 -12.62 -11.86 0.28
CA VAL A 67 -13.36 -10.92 -0.55
C VAL A 67 -13.88 -11.66 -1.77
N GLU A 68 -15.20 -11.62 -1.97
CA GLU A 68 -15.83 -12.15 -3.19
C GLU A 68 -15.63 -11.16 -4.34
N VAL A 69 -15.17 -11.67 -5.48
CA VAL A 69 -14.92 -10.87 -6.68
C VAL A 69 -15.51 -11.60 -7.88
N ALA A 70 -16.50 -10.99 -8.53
CA ALA A 70 -17.07 -11.53 -9.75
C ALA A 70 -16.08 -11.35 -10.91
N ALA A 71 -16.09 -12.29 -11.87
CA ALA A 71 -15.27 -12.16 -13.07
C ALA A 71 -15.67 -10.89 -13.85
N GLY A 72 -14.69 -10.06 -14.19
CA GLY A 72 -14.91 -8.78 -14.86
C GLY A 72 -15.10 -7.58 -13.93
N SER A 73 -15.21 -7.78 -12.61
CA SER A 73 -15.21 -6.69 -11.64
C SER A 73 -13.88 -5.92 -11.64
N SER A 74 -13.96 -4.63 -11.34
CA SER A 74 -12.79 -3.81 -11.06
C SER A 74 -12.28 -4.07 -9.65
N VAL A 75 -10.97 -4.34 -9.52
CA VAL A 75 -10.30 -4.57 -8.24
C VAL A 75 -9.33 -3.42 -7.96
N GLY A 76 -9.60 -2.68 -6.90
CA GLY A 76 -8.72 -1.65 -6.35
C GLY A 76 -8.06 -2.12 -5.06
N MET A 77 -6.86 -1.60 -4.81
CA MET A 77 -6.09 -1.82 -3.58
C MET A 77 -5.79 -0.47 -2.95
N GLN A 78 -6.13 -0.30 -1.67
CA GLN A 78 -5.84 0.93 -0.94
C GLN A 78 -4.55 0.79 -0.13
N TRP A 79 -3.69 1.79 -0.29
CA TRP A 79 -2.40 1.90 0.38
C TRP A 79 -2.37 3.18 1.19
N HIS A 80 -1.88 3.10 2.43
CA HIS A 80 -1.74 4.26 3.31
C HIS A 80 -0.36 4.26 3.96
N HIS A 81 0.10 5.45 4.35
CA HIS A 81 1.36 5.59 5.08
C HIS A 81 1.28 4.94 6.48
N ASN A 82 0.21 5.24 7.24
CA ASN A 82 0.00 4.72 8.59
C ASN A 82 -1.25 3.84 8.68
N ASP A 83 -1.31 3.01 9.71
CA ASP A 83 -2.42 2.13 10.05
C ASP A 83 -3.40 2.82 11.02
N ASP A 84 -4.11 3.83 10.50
CA ASP A 84 -4.98 4.72 11.30
C ASP A 84 -6.48 4.32 11.20
N GLY A 85 -6.78 3.18 10.57
CA GLY A 85 -8.08 2.90 9.93
C GLY A 85 -9.23 2.41 10.80
N LYS A 86 -9.13 2.38 12.14
CA LYS A 86 -10.32 2.05 12.95
C LYS A 86 -11.31 3.23 12.97
N GLY A 87 -12.33 3.18 12.11
CA GLY A 87 -13.49 4.08 12.14
C GLY A 87 -13.37 5.38 11.37
N LYS A 88 -12.37 5.52 10.47
CA LYS A 88 -12.29 6.65 9.53
C LYS A 88 -12.89 6.23 8.18
N PRO A 89 -13.60 7.11 7.47
CA PRO A 89 -13.93 6.87 6.06
C PRO A 89 -12.62 6.72 5.30
N GLN A 90 -12.30 5.50 4.85
CA GLN A 90 -11.17 5.28 3.96
C GLN A 90 -11.46 6.04 2.66
N ALA A 91 -10.51 6.86 2.21
CA ALA A 91 -10.66 7.65 1.00
C ALA A 91 -10.99 6.73 -0.20
N PRO A 92 -11.82 7.19 -1.15
CA PRO A 92 -12.02 6.45 -2.40
C PRO A 92 -10.66 6.16 -3.05
N PRO A 93 -10.52 5.05 -3.79
CA PRO A 93 -9.24 4.65 -4.37
C PRO A 93 -8.70 5.82 -5.19
N ALA A 94 -7.60 6.41 -4.73
CA ALA A 94 -6.69 7.08 -5.62
C ALA A 94 -6.12 5.97 -6.50
N PHE A 95 -6.82 5.63 -7.59
CA PHE A 95 -6.14 5.05 -8.73
C PHE A 95 -4.99 6.00 -9.01
N LEU A 96 -3.76 5.52 -8.83
CA LEU A 96 -2.53 6.27 -9.06
C LEU A 96 -2.46 6.64 -10.55
N GLY A 97 -3.24 7.65 -10.92
CA GLY A 97 -3.29 8.31 -12.21
C GLY A 97 -2.97 9.77 -11.96
N GLY A 98 -1.67 10.07 -11.84
CA GLY A 98 -1.13 11.41 -11.55
C GLY A 98 -1.34 11.80 -10.08
N TYR A 99 -0.38 12.39 -9.37
CA TYR A 99 0.69 13.27 -9.80
C TYR A 99 1.90 13.07 -8.89
N TYR A 100 3.05 13.40 -9.46
CA TYR A 100 4.30 13.71 -8.76
C TYR A 100 4.09 14.63 -7.55
#